data_AF-A0AAD9ABQ6-F1
#
_entry.id   AF-A0AAD9ABQ6-F1
#
_cell.length_a   1.000
_cell.length_b   1.000
_cell.length_c   1.000
_cell.angle_alpha   90.00
_cell.angle_beta   90.00
_cell.angle_gamma   90.00
#
_symmetry.space_group_name_H-M   'P 1'
#
loop_
_entity.id
_entity.type
_entity.pdbx_description
1 polymer ?
#
loop_
_entity_poly.entity_id
_entity_poly.type
_entity_poly.pdbx_seq_one_letter_code
_entity_poly.pdbx_strand_id
1 'polypeptide(L)'
;MRASISALRGPVDRRCFGTTTRLAASENGTGAAVNPRWFSELQAHIKRVAGLQLDSAQKEELKGLREAVDGQWLELLAGREGFLTGPGWRGLDKHTVTWGDQDAMGTLKSRGHVNNVVYNKYAESARVNWLRNFATTVDPENADEWNQLMSPKDIGLIMRSIKTDYKFPMAYPDNVTVLHKLAAKPTYESDFVLLEALLVSDRHRRPAARCFEDIVVYDYKTAKRTALKPFMVDRLRETYEAQERSKQECEEKIEGLVKVVERLEKSA
;
A
#
# COMPACT_ATOMS: atom_id res chain seq x y z
N MET A 1 -43.62 25.49 -23.09
CA MET A 1 -43.96 25.64 -21.66
C MET A 1 -42.65 25.61 -20.89
N ARG A 2 -42.14 26.77 -20.44
CA ARG A 2 -40.89 26.88 -19.66
C ARG A 2 -41.24 26.73 -18.18
N ALA A 3 -40.61 25.78 -17.49
CA ALA A 3 -40.63 25.70 -16.03
C ALA A 3 -39.34 26.31 -15.47
N SER A 4 -39.48 27.39 -14.72
CA SER A 4 -38.41 28.11 -14.03
C SER A 4 -37.77 27.27 -12.93
N ILE A 5 -36.44 27.11 -12.99
CA ILE A 5 -35.63 26.64 -11.86
C ILE A 5 -35.25 27.88 -11.04
N SER A 6 -36.11 28.28 -10.11
CA SER A 6 -35.80 29.31 -9.12
C SER A 6 -36.60 29.09 -7.85
N ALA A 7 -36.26 28.05 -7.10
CA ALA A 7 -36.47 27.99 -5.66
C ALA A 7 -35.72 26.76 -5.13
N LEU A 8 -34.52 26.96 -4.59
CA LEU A 8 -33.83 26.13 -3.59
C LEU A 8 -32.46 26.80 -3.32
N ARG A 9 -32.47 28.04 -2.83
CA ARG A 9 -31.31 28.66 -2.18
C ARG A 9 -31.55 28.62 -0.68
N GLY A 10 -31.35 27.46 -0.08
CA GLY A 10 -31.06 27.37 1.35
C GLY A 10 -29.62 27.80 1.63
N PRO A 11 -29.29 28.22 2.86
CA PRO A 11 -27.92 28.58 3.20
C PRO A 11 -27.01 27.38 2.92
N VAL A 12 -26.01 27.58 2.05
CA VAL A 12 -24.91 26.63 1.89
C VAL A 12 -24.10 26.74 3.17
N ASP A 13 -24.42 25.84 4.10
CA ASP A 13 -23.62 25.62 5.28
C ASP A 13 -22.23 25.23 4.77
N ARG A 14 -21.28 26.18 4.82
CA ARG A 14 -19.86 25.93 4.55
C ARG A 14 -19.39 25.01 5.66
N ARG A 15 -19.68 23.72 5.53
CA ARG A 15 -18.92 22.68 6.20
C ARG A 15 -17.53 22.81 5.62
N CYS A 16 -16.67 23.52 6.35
CA CYS A 16 -15.24 23.27 6.30
C CYS A 16 -15.09 21.75 6.23
N PHE A 17 -14.22 21.25 5.35
CA PHE A 17 -13.71 19.89 5.43
C PHE A 17 -12.97 19.80 6.77
N GLY A 18 -13.76 19.68 7.84
CA GLY A 18 -13.31 19.52 9.20
C GLY A 18 -12.59 18.20 9.18
N THR A 19 -11.29 18.31 9.42
CA THR A 19 -10.30 17.27 9.58
C THR A 19 -10.95 16.00 10.13
N THR A 20 -11.44 15.13 9.24
CA THR A 20 -12.02 13.86 9.65
C THR A 20 -10.84 13.06 10.16
N THR A 21 -10.77 12.98 11.47
CA THR A 21 -10.05 11.99 12.27
C THR A 21 -8.62 11.80 11.78
N ARG A 22 -7.63 12.39 12.47
CA ARG A 22 -6.31 11.76 12.56
C ARG A 22 -6.61 10.27 12.73
N LEU A 23 -6.30 9.47 11.71
CA LEU A 23 -6.39 8.02 11.80
C LEU A 23 -5.69 7.71 13.12
N ALA A 24 -6.46 7.30 14.11
CA ALA A 24 -5.94 6.80 15.36
C ALA A 24 -5.31 5.45 15.02
N ALA A 25 -4.21 5.49 14.26
CA ALA A 25 -3.12 4.58 14.45
C ALA A 25 -2.78 4.75 15.92
N SER A 26 -3.16 3.72 16.71
CA SER A 26 -2.62 3.43 18.03
C SER A 26 -1.49 4.37 18.44
N GLU A 27 -1.78 5.35 19.30
CA GLU A 27 -0.78 6.16 20.02
C GLU A 27 -0.02 5.33 21.08
N ASN A 28 -0.01 4.00 20.98
CA ASN A 28 0.75 3.08 21.82
C ASN A 28 1.88 2.36 21.07
N GLY A 29 2.50 3.02 20.09
CA GLY A 29 3.77 2.60 19.52
C GLY A 29 4.80 3.71 19.70
N THR A 30 5.87 3.44 20.44
CA THR A 30 7.11 4.23 20.46
C THR A 30 7.85 4.16 19.11
N GLY A 31 7.12 4.28 18.00
CA GLY A 31 7.66 4.21 16.65
C GLY A 31 8.20 5.58 16.27
N ALA A 32 9.50 5.81 16.46
CA ALA A 32 10.19 6.88 15.76
C ALA A 32 9.80 6.82 14.27
N ALA A 33 9.43 7.96 13.68
CA ALA A 33 9.03 8.00 12.27
C ALA A 33 10.13 7.37 11.42
N VAL A 34 9.82 6.25 10.75
CA VAL A 34 10.78 5.52 9.92
C VAL A 34 11.34 6.49 8.87
N ASN A 35 12.67 6.64 8.82
CA ASN A 35 13.32 7.52 7.85
C ASN A 35 12.87 7.14 6.43
N PRO A 36 12.17 8.00 5.68
CA PRO A 36 11.61 7.64 4.36
C PRO A 36 12.68 7.35 3.31
N ARG A 37 13.95 7.65 3.59
CA ARG A 37 15.09 7.40 2.71
C ARG A 37 15.95 6.21 3.12
N TRP A 38 15.60 5.51 4.20
CA TRP A 38 16.42 4.44 4.78
C TRP A 38 16.88 3.41 3.74
N PHE A 39 16.01 3.00 2.82
CA PHE A 39 16.34 1.96 1.83
C PHE A 39 17.36 2.46 0.82
N SER A 40 17.18 3.69 0.33
CA SER A 40 18.15 4.34 -0.55
C SER A 40 19.47 4.62 0.16
N GLU A 41 19.44 4.93 1.45
CA GLU A 41 20.64 5.12 2.28
C GLU A 41 21.40 3.80 2.48
N LEU A 42 20.70 2.70 2.76
CA LEU A 42 21.29 1.36 2.84
C LEU A 42 21.95 0.97 1.50
N GLN A 43 21.27 1.18 0.38
CA GLN A 43 21.85 0.93 -0.95
C GLN A 43 23.09 1.79 -1.21
N ALA A 44 23.05 3.08 -0.81
CA ALA A 44 24.20 3.96 -0.93
C ALA A 44 25.36 3.50 -0.03
N HIS A 45 25.07 2.98 1.17
CA HIS A 45 26.05 2.44 2.10
C HIS A 45 26.74 1.20 1.56
N ILE A 46 25.97 0.23 1.07
CA ILE A 46 26.49 -0.96 0.38
C ILE A 46 27.41 -0.56 -0.77
N LYS A 47 27.01 0.44 -1.56
CA LYS A 47 27.83 0.96 -2.67
C LYS A 47 29.13 1.60 -2.21
N ARG A 48 29.14 2.30 -1.06
CA ARG A 48 30.38 2.86 -0.48
C ARG A 48 31.32 1.74 -0.02
N VAL A 49 30.81 0.75 0.69
CA VAL A 49 31.59 -0.42 1.15
C VAL A 49 32.20 -1.19 -0.03
N ALA A 50 31.46 -1.30 -1.14
CA ALA A 50 31.97 -1.90 -2.38
C ALA A 50 33.18 -1.17 -2.99
N GLY A 51 33.41 0.09 -2.62
CA GLY A 51 34.56 0.88 -3.05
C GLY A 51 35.81 0.72 -2.18
N LEU A 52 35.72 -0.01 -1.06
CA LEU A 52 36.83 -0.22 -0.13
C LEU A 52 37.74 -1.39 -0.55
N GLN A 53 38.91 -1.51 0.08
CA GLN A 53 39.83 -2.61 -0.16
C GLN A 53 39.41 -3.87 0.61
N LEU A 54 38.47 -4.62 0.03
CA LEU A 54 37.97 -5.85 0.62
C LEU A 54 38.79 -7.08 0.19
N ASP A 55 38.99 -8.02 1.13
CA ASP A 55 39.52 -9.34 0.83
C ASP A 55 38.51 -10.19 0.03
N SER A 56 38.94 -11.39 -0.39
CA SER A 56 38.10 -12.27 -1.22
C SER A 56 36.83 -12.77 -0.49
N ALA A 57 36.91 -13.02 0.81
CA ALA A 57 35.78 -13.50 1.60
C ALA A 57 34.76 -12.38 1.83
N GLN A 58 35.23 -11.18 2.18
CA GLN A 58 34.41 -9.98 2.33
C GLN A 58 33.72 -9.58 1.02
N LYS A 59 34.38 -9.75 -0.13
CA LYS A 59 33.77 -9.50 -1.45
C LYS A 59 32.61 -10.44 -1.74
N GLU A 60 32.76 -11.74 -1.44
CA GLU A 60 31.67 -12.69 -1.65
C GLU A 60 30.52 -12.44 -0.66
N GLU A 61 30.82 -12.09 0.58
CA GLU A 61 29.80 -11.70 1.56
C GLU A 61 29.04 -10.43 1.13
N LEU A 62 29.74 -9.39 0.68
CA LEU A 62 29.12 -8.17 0.17
C LEU A 62 28.25 -8.43 -1.07
N LYS A 63 28.66 -9.35 -1.94
CA LYS A 63 27.88 -9.78 -3.10
C LYS A 63 26.60 -10.48 -2.66
N GLY A 64 26.68 -11.44 -1.73
CA GLY A 64 25.51 -12.11 -1.17
C GLY A 64 24.54 -11.13 -0.48
N LEU A 65 25.08 -10.17 0.26
CA LEU A 65 24.28 -9.09 0.86
C LEU A 65 23.54 -8.27 -0.20
N ARG A 66 24.24 -7.86 -1.26
CA ARG A 66 23.64 -7.09 -2.35
C ARG A 66 22.54 -7.89 -3.06
N GLU A 67 22.78 -9.16 -3.34
CA GLU A 67 21.80 -10.06 -3.94
C GLU A 67 20.56 -10.21 -3.04
N ALA A 68 20.73 -10.34 -1.73
CA ALA A 68 19.62 -10.38 -0.78
C ALA A 68 18.81 -9.06 -0.79
N VAL A 69 19.48 -7.91 -0.69
CA VAL A 69 18.83 -6.59 -0.70
C VAL A 69 18.12 -6.33 -2.03
N ASP A 70 18.76 -6.65 -3.16
CA ASP A 70 18.20 -6.44 -4.50
C ASP A 70 17.07 -7.43 -4.82
N GLY A 71 17.17 -8.69 -4.35
CA GLY A 71 16.16 -9.73 -4.58
C GLY A 71 14.91 -9.57 -3.71
N GLN A 72 15.06 -8.98 -2.52
CA GLN A 72 13.99 -8.87 -1.52
C GLN A 72 13.56 -7.42 -1.26
N TRP A 73 13.96 -6.49 -2.15
CA TRP A 73 13.77 -5.05 -1.96
C TRP A 73 12.33 -4.64 -1.61
N LEU A 74 11.32 -5.27 -2.23
CA LEU A 74 9.91 -4.93 -2.01
C LEU A 74 9.46 -5.35 -0.60
N GLU A 75 9.85 -6.55 -0.17
CA GLU A 75 9.58 -7.07 1.17
C GLU A 75 10.28 -6.22 2.23
N LEU A 76 11.57 -5.91 2.03
CA LEU A 76 12.32 -5.04 2.93
C LEU A 76 11.68 -3.64 3.03
N LEU A 77 11.27 -3.07 1.89
CA LEU A 77 10.65 -1.74 1.83
C LEU A 77 9.29 -1.69 2.51
N ALA A 78 8.39 -2.63 2.20
CA ALA A 78 6.99 -2.56 2.56
C ALA A 78 6.60 -3.47 3.74
N GLY A 79 7.25 -4.62 3.88
CA GLY A 79 7.02 -5.59 4.97
C GLY A 79 7.31 -5.01 6.34
N ARG A 80 8.35 -4.19 6.48
CA ARG A 80 8.63 -3.43 7.71
C ARG A 80 7.50 -2.50 8.16
N GLU A 81 6.62 -2.10 7.24
CA GLU A 81 5.45 -1.28 7.52
C GLU A 81 4.16 -2.13 7.68
N GLY A 82 4.29 -3.45 7.58
CA GLY A 82 3.21 -4.42 7.69
C GLY A 82 2.44 -4.66 6.40
N PHE A 83 3.01 -4.37 5.23
CA PHE A 83 2.42 -4.81 3.98
C PHE A 83 2.87 -6.24 3.68
N LEU A 84 1.93 -7.15 3.43
CA LEU A 84 2.26 -8.49 2.97
C LEU A 84 2.65 -8.42 1.48
N THR A 85 3.83 -8.94 1.14
CA THR A 85 4.43 -8.74 -0.20
C THR A 85 4.54 -10.02 -1.03
N GLY A 86 4.04 -11.15 -0.52
CA GLY A 86 3.98 -12.40 -1.28
C GLY A 86 3.08 -12.26 -2.52
N PRO A 87 3.27 -13.07 -3.58
CA PRO A 87 2.51 -12.93 -4.84
C PRO A 87 0.98 -12.89 -4.66
N GLY A 88 0.42 -13.66 -3.73
CA GLY A 88 -1.03 -13.65 -3.42
C GLY A 88 -1.53 -12.39 -2.71
N TRP A 89 -0.65 -11.50 -2.26
CA TRP A 89 -1.01 -10.27 -1.55
C TRP A 89 -0.86 -9.01 -2.41
N ARG A 90 -0.27 -9.13 -3.60
CA ARG A 90 -0.05 -7.99 -4.50
C ARG A 90 -1.32 -7.73 -5.30
N GLY A 91 -2.06 -6.68 -4.94
CA GLY A 91 -3.27 -6.29 -5.65
C GLY A 91 -3.00 -5.91 -7.10
N LEU A 92 -1.88 -5.23 -7.35
CA LEU A 92 -1.29 -5.13 -8.68
C LEU A 92 0.18 -5.50 -8.56
N ASP A 93 0.63 -6.49 -9.33
CA ASP A 93 2.03 -6.90 -9.37
C ASP A 93 2.65 -6.44 -10.68
N LYS A 94 3.64 -5.53 -10.60
CA LYS A 94 4.36 -4.99 -11.76
C LYS A 94 3.44 -4.51 -12.89
N HIS A 95 2.37 -3.83 -12.55
CA HIS A 95 1.45 -3.29 -13.54
C HIS A 95 2.16 -2.23 -14.39
N THR A 96 2.15 -2.40 -15.71
CA THR A 96 2.79 -1.48 -16.63
C THR A 96 2.15 -0.10 -16.53
N VAL A 97 2.95 0.93 -16.19
CA VAL A 97 2.52 2.32 -16.35
C VAL A 97 2.44 2.57 -17.85
N THR A 98 1.28 2.95 -18.37
CA THR A 98 1.12 3.19 -19.80
C THR A 98 1.41 4.65 -20.15
N TRP A 99 1.85 4.93 -21.37
CA TRP A 99 2.08 6.32 -21.81
C TRP A 99 0.81 7.18 -21.70
N GLY A 100 -0.37 6.58 -21.92
CA GLY A 100 -1.67 7.24 -21.84
C GLY A 100 -2.16 7.55 -20.42
N ASP A 101 -1.47 7.03 -19.39
CA ASP A 101 -1.75 7.38 -17.99
C ASP A 101 -1.17 8.74 -17.59
N GLN A 102 -0.34 9.33 -18.45
CA GLN A 102 0.32 10.60 -18.17
C GLN A 102 -0.53 11.81 -18.55
N ASP A 103 -0.36 12.91 -17.83
CA ASP A 103 -0.82 14.22 -18.28
C ASP A 103 0.33 15.06 -18.86
N ALA A 104 -0.02 16.21 -19.44
CA ALA A 104 0.93 17.12 -20.09
C ALA A 104 1.72 18.00 -19.09
N MET A 105 1.55 17.81 -17.77
CA MET A 105 2.18 18.65 -16.75
C MET A 105 3.65 18.26 -16.56
N GLY A 106 4.47 18.63 -17.54
CA GLY A 106 5.93 18.51 -17.53
C GLY A 106 6.61 19.85 -17.77
N THR A 107 7.94 19.91 -17.64
CA THR A 107 8.72 21.07 -18.09
C THR A 107 9.15 20.89 -19.54
N LEU A 108 9.67 21.93 -20.19
CA LEU A 108 10.26 21.81 -21.53
C LEU A 108 11.36 20.71 -21.62
N LYS A 109 11.95 20.34 -20.48
CA LYS A 109 12.99 19.31 -20.34
C LYS A 109 12.50 17.99 -19.72
N SER A 110 11.27 17.96 -19.18
CA SER A 110 10.69 16.78 -18.54
C SER A 110 9.42 16.38 -19.25
N ARG A 111 9.39 15.16 -19.78
CA ARG A 111 8.14 14.51 -20.20
C ARG A 111 7.15 14.52 -19.01
N GLY A 112 5.86 14.50 -19.31
CA GLY A 112 4.80 14.50 -18.30
C GLY A 112 4.89 13.33 -17.32
N HIS A 113 4.02 13.30 -16.33
CA HIS A 113 3.97 12.27 -15.31
C HIS A 113 2.59 11.62 -15.26
N VAL A 114 2.47 10.49 -14.57
CA VAL A 114 1.16 9.85 -14.32
C VAL A 114 0.21 10.87 -13.69
N ASN A 115 -0.97 11.01 -14.28
CA ASN A 115 -1.98 11.93 -13.79
C ASN A 115 -2.43 11.56 -12.37
N ASN A 116 -2.71 12.55 -11.54
CA ASN A 116 -3.05 12.35 -10.14
C ASN A 116 -4.27 11.41 -9.91
N VAL A 117 -5.26 11.42 -10.80
CA VAL A 117 -6.45 10.55 -10.71
C VAL A 117 -6.11 9.08 -10.98
N VAL A 118 -5.07 8.81 -11.79
CA VAL A 118 -4.69 7.44 -12.16
C VAL A 118 -4.16 6.67 -10.95
N TYR A 119 -3.50 7.31 -9.99
CA TYR A 119 -3.09 6.65 -8.75
C TYR A 119 -4.28 6.06 -7.98
N ASN A 120 -5.42 6.76 -7.95
CA ASN A 120 -6.63 6.24 -7.32
C ASN A 120 -7.23 5.06 -8.12
N LYS A 121 -7.11 5.08 -9.45
CA LYS A 121 -7.52 3.95 -10.30
C LYS A 121 -6.67 2.70 -10.05
N TYR A 122 -5.36 2.88 -9.87
CA TYR A 122 -4.45 1.80 -9.50
C TYR A 122 -4.78 1.25 -8.12
N ALA A 123 -5.00 2.13 -7.12
CA ALA A 123 -5.41 1.71 -5.78
C ALA A 123 -6.73 0.92 -5.80
N GLU A 124 -7.75 1.41 -6.51
CA GLU A 124 -9.03 0.72 -6.65
C GLU A 124 -8.88 -0.66 -7.31
N SER A 125 -8.22 -0.74 -8.48
CA SER A 125 -7.96 -2.02 -9.15
C SER A 125 -7.22 -3.01 -8.24
N ALA A 126 -6.21 -2.52 -7.53
CA ALA A 126 -5.43 -3.31 -6.61
C ALA A 126 -6.26 -3.80 -5.41
N ARG A 127 -7.14 -2.97 -4.84
CA ARG A 127 -8.06 -3.38 -3.77
C ARG A 127 -8.98 -4.50 -4.22
N VAL A 128 -9.57 -4.38 -5.41
CA VAL A 128 -10.45 -5.42 -5.98
C VAL A 128 -9.70 -6.74 -6.11
N ASN A 129 -8.50 -6.72 -6.66
CA ASN A 129 -7.69 -7.92 -6.80
C ASN A 129 -7.24 -8.49 -5.45
N TRP A 130 -6.85 -7.64 -4.50
CA TRP A 130 -6.48 -8.04 -3.15
C TRP A 130 -7.64 -8.77 -2.44
N LEU A 131 -8.87 -8.26 -2.53
CA LEU A 131 -10.06 -8.93 -1.99
C LEU A 131 -10.36 -10.24 -2.72
N ARG A 132 -10.25 -10.27 -4.05
CA ARG A 132 -10.42 -11.49 -4.84
C ARG A 132 -9.41 -12.58 -4.49
N ASN A 133 -8.21 -12.20 -4.05
CA ASN A 133 -7.22 -13.18 -3.61
C ASN A 133 -7.67 -13.93 -2.35
N PHE A 134 -8.57 -13.38 -1.53
CA PHE A 134 -9.19 -14.17 -0.46
C PHE A 134 -9.98 -15.34 -1.03
N ALA A 135 -10.78 -15.10 -2.07
CA ALA A 135 -11.57 -16.14 -2.73
C ALA A 135 -10.73 -17.24 -3.40
N THR A 136 -9.46 -16.99 -3.71
CA THR A 136 -8.63 -17.94 -4.46
C THR A 136 -7.48 -18.55 -3.65
N THR A 137 -7.00 -17.87 -2.61
CA THR A 137 -5.78 -18.27 -1.89
C THR A 137 -5.90 -18.32 -0.37
N VAL A 138 -6.75 -17.48 0.23
CA VAL A 138 -6.86 -17.39 1.72
C VAL A 138 -8.01 -18.22 2.23
N ASP A 139 -9.15 -18.18 1.54
CA ASP A 139 -10.41 -18.79 1.95
C ASP A 139 -11.22 -19.23 0.72
N PRO A 140 -10.73 -20.23 -0.02
CA PRO A 140 -11.39 -20.72 -1.24
C PRO A 140 -12.73 -21.41 -0.96
N GLU A 141 -12.97 -21.86 0.28
CA GLU A 141 -14.24 -22.50 0.66
C GLU A 141 -15.41 -21.52 0.66
N ASN A 142 -15.16 -20.23 0.91
CA ASN A 142 -16.16 -19.15 0.87
C ASN A 142 -15.96 -18.21 -0.34
N ALA A 143 -15.44 -18.74 -1.45
CA ALA A 143 -15.04 -17.94 -2.61
C ALA A 143 -16.19 -17.10 -3.19
N ASP A 144 -17.42 -17.64 -3.21
CA ASP A 144 -18.57 -16.94 -3.76
C ASP A 144 -18.90 -15.67 -2.97
N GLU A 145 -18.86 -15.75 -1.65
CA GLU A 145 -19.10 -14.62 -0.75
C GLU A 145 -18.01 -13.55 -0.88
N TRP A 146 -16.74 -13.94 -0.97
CA TRP A 146 -15.64 -13.00 -1.22
C TRP A 146 -15.79 -12.28 -2.56
N ASN A 147 -16.17 -13.01 -3.61
CA ASN A 147 -16.41 -12.42 -4.93
C ASN A 147 -17.65 -11.51 -4.93
N GLN A 148 -18.68 -11.85 -4.15
CA GLN A 148 -19.90 -11.05 -4.04
C GLN A 148 -19.68 -9.68 -3.41
N LEU A 149 -18.64 -9.49 -2.59
CA LEU A 149 -18.28 -8.17 -2.02
C LEU A 149 -18.06 -7.09 -3.09
N MET A 150 -17.74 -7.51 -4.32
CA MET A 150 -17.53 -6.64 -5.48
C MET A 150 -18.75 -6.52 -6.39
N SER A 151 -19.93 -6.93 -5.92
CA SER A 151 -21.18 -6.93 -6.67
C SER A 151 -22.33 -6.36 -5.83
N PRO A 152 -23.37 -5.80 -6.44
CA PRO A 152 -24.54 -5.30 -5.72
C PRO A 152 -25.55 -6.41 -5.34
N LYS A 153 -25.15 -7.70 -5.32
CA LYS A 153 -26.08 -8.83 -5.15
C LYS A 153 -26.44 -9.12 -3.68
N ASP A 154 -25.55 -8.80 -2.75
CA ASP A 154 -25.72 -9.10 -1.32
C ASP A 154 -25.02 -8.03 -0.48
N ILE A 155 -24.11 -8.41 0.41
CA ILE A 155 -23.19 -7.48 1.10
C ILE A 155 -22.08 -7.10 0.12
N GLY A 156 -21.81 -5.81 -0.01
CA GLY A 156 -20.69 -5.29 -0.79
C GLY A 156 -20.01 -4.11 -0.14
N LEU A 157 -18.94 -3.65 -0.81
CA LEU A 157 -18.06 -2.61 -0.29
C LEU A 157 -18.24 -1.30 -1.05
N ILE A 158 -18.43 -0.20 -0.31
CA ILE A 158 -18.58 1.15 -0.85
C ILE A 158 -17.50 2.05 -0.28
N MET A 159 -16.75 2.72 -1.16
CA MET A 159 -15.76 3.71 -0.74
C MET A 159 -16.47 4.93 -0.12
N ARG A 160 -16.28 5.17 1.18
CA ARG A 160 -16.76 6.38 1.87
C ARG A 160 -15.79 7.54 1.71
N SER A 161 -14.49 7.29 1.80
CA SER A 161 -13.48 8.30 1.50
C SER A 161 -12.14 7.68 1.12
N ILE A 162 -11.44 8.36 0.21
CA ILE A 162 -10.06 8.06 -0.15
C ILE A 162 -9.22 9.34 -0.03
N LYS A 163 -8.08 9.23 0.64
CA LYS A 163 -7.05 10.29 0.69
C LYS A 163 -5.79 9.77 0.03
N THR A 164 -5.21 10.57 -0.87
CA THR A 164 -3.98 10.19 -1.58
C THR A 164 -2.85 11.15 -1.26
N ASP A 165 -1.75 10.61 -0.72
CA ASP A 165 -0.51 11.33 -0.49
C ASP A 165 0.48 11.00 -1.61
N TYR A 166 0.68 11.93 -2.54
CA TYR A 166 1.67 11.81 -3.61
C TYR A 166 3.08 12.06 -3.07
N LYS A 167 4.01 11.13 -3.31
CA LYS A 167 5.39 11.17 -2.79
C LYS A 167 6.41 11.58 -3.86
N PHE A 168 6.20 11.16 -5.11
CA PHE A 168 6.95 11.68 -6.26
C PHE A 168 6.16 11.44 -7.56
N PRO A 169 6.40 12.22 -8.64
CA PRO A 169 5.72 12.05 -9.92
C PRO A 169 6.34 10.87 -10.71
N MET A 170 5.70 9.70 -10.63
CA MET A 170 6.04 8.54 -11.47
C MET A 170 5.74 8.84 -12.95
N ALA A 171 6.54 8.32 -13.87
CA ALA A 171 6.40 8.56 -15.30
C ALA A 171 6.73 7.30 -16.12
N TYR A 172 6.14 7.20 -17.30
CA TYR A 172 6.47 6.18 -18.29
C TYR A 172 7.92 6.34 -18.80
N PRO A 173 8.67 5.25 -19.03
CA PRO A 173 8.33 3.88 -18.68
C PRO A 173 8.65 3.55 -17.21
N ASP A 174 7.72 2.83 -16.57
CA ASP A 174 7.84 2.25 -15.22
C ASP A 174 6.82 1.10 -15.05
N ASN A 175 6.98 0.31 -14.00
CA ASN A 175 5.94 -0.59 -13.50
C ASN A 175 5.57 -0.18 -12.08
N VAL A 176 4.29 -0.29 -11.75
CA VAL A 176 3.77 -0.03 -10.42
C VAL A 176 3.32 -1.33 -9.77
N THR A 177 3.81 -1.57 -8.56
CA THR A 177 3.30 -2.61 -7.67
C THR A 177 2.46 -1.94 -6.59
N VAL A 178 1.24 -2.42 -6.37
CA VAL A 178 0.31 -1.85 -5.38
C VAL A 178 -0.05 -2.88 -4.33
N LEU A 179 0.29 -2.55 -3.09
CA LEU A 179 0.08 -3.38 -1.91
C LEU A 179 -1.03 -2.79 -1.06
N HIS A 180 -1.80 -3.63 -0.39
CA HIS A 180 -2.80 -3.22 0.61
C HIS A 180 -2.50 -3.86 1.96
N LYS A 181 -2.87 -3.16 3.02
CA LYS A 181 -2.85 -3.67 4.38
C LYS A 181 -4.04 -3.13 5.17
N LEU A 182 -4.50 -3.87 6.16
CA LEU A 182 -5.49 -3.38 7.13
C LEU A 182 -4.82 -2.33 8.03
N ALA A 183 -5.42 -1.14 8.12
CA ALA A 183 -4.94 -0.06 8.98
C ALA A 183 -5.37 -0.23 10.44
N ALA A 184 -6.42 -1.02 10.69
CA ALA A 184 -6.91 -1.37 12.02
C ALA A 184 -7.44 -2.82 12.02
N LYS A 185 -7.32 -3.50 13.16
CA LYS A 185 -7.87 -4.86 13.33
C LYS A 185 -9.41 -4.78 13.37
N PRO A 186 -10.14 -5.49 12.50
CA PRO A 186 -11.60 -5.42 12.49
C PRO A 186 -12.21 -6.17 13.69
N THR A 187 -13.43 -5.77 14.04
CA THR A 187 -14.31 -6.47 15.01
C THR A 187 -15.51 -7.08 14.32
N TYR A 188 -16.24 -7.97 14.99
CA TYR A 188 -17.45 -8.59 14.42
C TYR A 188 -18.60 -7.59 14.22
N GLU A 189 -18.53 -6.44 14.89
CA GLU A 189 -19.47 -5.34 14.80
C GLU A 189 -19.03 -4.28 13.77
N SER A 190 -17.86 -4.44 13.16
CA SER A 190 -17.31 -3.45 12.23
C SER A 190 -18.14 -3.41 10.94
N ASP A 191 -18.74 -2.25 10.70
CA ASP A 191 -19.48 -1.92 9.46
C ASP A 191 -18.61 -1.19 8.42
N PHE A 192 -17.29 -1.26 8.61
CA PHE A 192 -16.28 -0.64 7.78
C PHE A 192 -14.96 -1.42 7.82
N VAL A 193 -14.13 -1.17 6.82
CA VAL A 193 -12.74 -1.65 6.72
C VAL A 193 -11.87 -0.45 6.39
N LEU A 194 -10.80 -0.27 7.16
CA LEU A 194 -9.78 0.75 6.87
C LEU A 194 -8.59 0.08 6.20
N LEU A 195 -8.26 0.53 4.99
CA LEU A 195 -7.09 0.06 4.26
C LEU A 195 -6.09 1.19 4.06
N GLU A 196 -4.81 0.81 4.05
CA GLU A 196 -3.75 1.63 3.49
C GLU A 196 -3.23 0.93 2.23
N ALA A 197 -3.10 1.68 1.14
CA ALA A 197 -2.48 1.23 -0.10
C ALA A 197 -1.11 1.88 -0.29
N LEU A 198 -0.11 1.08 -0.67
CA LEU A 198 1.23 1.55 -1.01
C LEU A 198 1.48 1.31 -2.50
N LEU A 199 1.61 2.40 -3.26
CA LEU A 199 1.93 2.35 -4.68
C LEU A 199 3.45 2.52 -4.83
N VAL A 200 4.13 1.48 -5.27
CA VAL A 200 5.58 1.40 -5.34
C VAL A 200 6.02 1.38 -6.80
N SER A 201 6.95 2.28 -7.15
CA SER A 201 7.62 2.24 -8.45
C SER A 201 8.71 1.18 -8.44
N ASP A 202 8.66 0.26 -9.39
CA ASP A 202 9.69 -0.76 -9.58
C ASP A 202 11.01 -0.13 -10.05
N ARG A 203 10.95 0.87 -10.94
CA ARG A 203 12.13 1.55 -11.46
C ARG A 203 12.90 2.31 -10.39
N HIS A 204 12.17 3.01 -9.52
CA HIS A 204 12.77 3.84 -8.47
C HIS A 204 12.89 3.13 -7.13
N ARG A 205 12.27 1.94 -6.98
CA ARG A 205 12.24 1.15 -5.75
C ARG A 205 11.85 1.96 -4.51
N ARG A 206 10.83 2.80 -4.65
CA ARG A 206 10.31 3.64 -3.57
C ARG A 206 8.83 3.93 -3.74
N PRO A 207 8.12 4.28 -2.66
CA PRO A 207 6.72 4.68 -2.75
C PRO A 207 6.52 5.92 -3.63
N ALA A 208 5.62 5.82 -4.61
CA ALA A 208 5.16 6.91 -5.46
C ALA A 208 3.93 7.61 -4.87
N ALA A 209 3.03 6.85 -4.25
CA ALA A 209 1.89 7.38 -3.53
C ALA A 209 1.47 6.46 -2.39
N ARG A 210 0.70 7.01 -1.46
CA ARG A 210 -0.05 6.24 -0.46
C ARG A 210 -1.52 6.62 -0.53
N CYS A 211 -2.41 5.64 -0.45
CA CYS A 211 -3.84 5.88 -0.34
C CYS A 211 -4.34 5.39 1.03
N PHE A 212 -5.21 6.18 1.65
CA PHE A 212 -5.89 5.82 2.89
C PHE A 212 -7.37 5.71 2.57
N GLU A 213 -7.93 4.53 2.82
CA GLU A 213 -9.22 4.14 2.32
C GLU A 213 -10.14 3.80 3.48
N ASP A 214 -11.30 4.42 3.46
CA ASP A 214 -12.37 4.20 4.40
C ASP A 214 -13.54 3.58 3.65
N ILE A 215 -13.73 2.28 3.85
CA ILE A 215 -14.62 1.46 3.05
C ILE A 215 -15.75 0.99 3.95
N VAL A 216 -16.98 1.27 3.53
CA VAL A 216 -18.18 0.88 4.25
C VAL A 216 -18.68 -0.46 3.73
N VAL A 217 -19.12 -1.29 4.66
CA VAL A 217 -19.83 -2.54 4.37
C VAL A 217 -21.32 -2.23 4.26
N TYR A 218 -21.90 -2.56 3.11
CA TYR A 218 -23.25 -2.16 2.74
C TYR A 218 -24.05 -3.37 2.28
N ASP A 219 -25.22 -3.55 2.86
CA ASP A 219 -26.21 -4.54 2.41
C ASP A 219 -27.08 -3.92 1.32
N TYR A 220 -26.91 -4.41 0.09
CA TYR A 220 -27.68 -3.93 -1.06
C TYR A 220 -29.15 -4.34 -1.04
N LYS A 221 -29.52 -5.39 -0.29
CA LYS A 221 -30.91 -5.85 -0.17
C LYS A 221 -31.70 -4.97 0.79
N THR A 222 -31.09 -4.60 1.92
CA THR A 222 -31.74 -3.77 2.94
C THR A 222 -31.43 -2.28 2.80
N ALA A 223 -30.50 -1.91 1.91
CA ALA A 223 -30.03 -0.56 1.67
C ALA A 223 -29.50 0.13 2.94
N LYS A 224 -28.73 -0.60 3.75
CA LYS A 224 -28.19 -0.13 5.03
C LYS A 224 -26.75 -0.59 5.22
N ARG A 225 -26.02 0.13 6.07
CA ARG A 225 -24.71 -0.34 6.58
C ARG A 225 -24.93 -1.60 7.39
N THR A 226 -24.02 -2.56 7.26
CA THR A 226 -24.06 -3.84 7.98
C THR A 226 -22.66 -4.29 8.35
N ALA A 227 -22.52 -5.26 9.24
CA ALA A 227 -21.23 -5.88 9.52
C ALA A 227 -20.82 -6.89 8.45
N LEU A 228 -19.52 -7.17 8.34
CA LEU A 228 -19.04 -8.31 7.55
C LEU A 228 -19.53 -9.64 8.14
N LYS A 229 -19.58 -10.67 7.29
CA LYS A 229 -19.86 -12.04 7.76
C LYS A 229 -18.75 -12.48 8.75
N PRO A 230 -19.07 -13.23 9.82
CA PRO A 230 -18.09 -13.58 10.85
C PRO A 230 -16.80 -14.21 10.31
N PHE A 231 -16.89 -15.16 9.37
CA PHE A 231 -15.71 -15.80 8.77
C PHE A 231 -14.80 -14.81 8.02
N MET A 232 -15.37 -13.77 7.40
CA MET A 232 -14.58 -12.73 6.75
C MET A 232 -13.80 -11.92 7.77
N VAL A 233 -14.43 -11.60 8.91
CA VAL A 233 -13.76 -10.92 10.03
C VAL A 233 -12.61 -11.77 10.57
N ASP A 234 -12.81 -13.08 10.69
CA ASP A 234 -11.75 -14.02 11.12
C ASP A 234 -10.55 -13.97 10.16
N ARG A 235 -10.77 -14.13 8.85
CA ARG A 235 -9.68 -14.07 7.85
C ARG A 235 -8.98 -12.71 7.82
N LEU A 236 -9.71 -11.61 7.98
CA LEU A 236 -9.11 -10.27 8.04
C LEU A 236 -8.31 -10.08 9.34
N ARG A 237 -8.75 -10.63 10.47
CA ARG A 237 -7.98 -10.60 11.73
C ARG A 237 -6.69 -11.40 11.63
N GLU A 238 -6.73 -12.59 11.04
CA GLU A 238 -5.54 -13.40 10.76
C GLU A 238 -4.57 -12.65 9.83
N THR A 239 -5.11 -11.97 8.81
CA THR A 239 -4.32 -11.12 7.90
C THR A 239 -3.66 -9.99 8.66
N TYR A 240 -4.39 -9.28 9.52
CA TYR A 240 -3.83 -8.23 10.37
C TYR A 240 -2.71 -8.75 11.26
N GLU A 241 -2.87 -9.93 11.86
CA GLU A 241 -1.83 -10.56 12.69
C GLU A 241 -0.60 -10.96 11.85
N ALA A 242 -0.79 -11.43 10.62
CA ALA A 242 0.30 -11.67 9.69
C ALA A 242 1.05 -10.38 9.32
N GLN A 243 0.34 -9.26 9.18
CA GLN A 243 0.97 -7.95 8.96
C GLN A 243 1.87 -7.56 10.14
N GLU A 244 1.41 -7.77 11.39
CA GLU A 244 2.22 -7.48 12.58
C GLU A 244 3.46 -8.39 12.70
N ARG A 245 3.33 -9.68 12.38
CA ARG A 245 4.49 -10.59 12.31
C ARG A 245 5.49 -10.15 11.24
N SER A 246 4.99 -9.81 10.05
CA SER A 246 5.82 -9.36 8.93
C SER A 246 6.65 -8.11 9.28
N LYS A 247 6.10 -7.17 10.07
CA LYS A 247 6.86 -6.02 10.58
C LYS A 247 8.07 -6.45 11.40
N GLN A 248 7.86 -7.35 12.36
CA GLN A 248 8.91 -7.82 13.27
C GLN A 248 9.99 -8.57 12.50
N GLU A 249 9.60 -9.54 11.67
CA GLU A 249 10.53 -10.34 10.85
C GLU A 249 11.32 -9.46 9.88
N CYS A 250 10.69 -8.45 9.26
CA CYS A 250 11.38 -7.53 8.37
C CYS A 250 12.33 -6.60 9.11
N GLU A 251 11.97 -6.10 10.29
CA GLU A 251 12.86 -5.22 11.07
C GLU A 251 14.11 -6.00 11.53
N GLU A 252 13.95 -7.22 12.04
CA GLU A 252 15.07 -8.11 12.40
C GLU A 252 16.01 -8.38 11.21
N LYS A 253 15.41 -8.65 10.04
CA LYS A 253 16.15 -8.84 8.79
C LYS A 253 16.91 -7.58 8.38
N ILE A 254 16.28 -6.41 8.43
CA ILE A 254 16.92 -5.12 8.12
C ILE A 254 18.08 -4.86 9.08
N GLU A 255 17.89 -5.05 10.39
CA GLU A 255 18.97 -4.92 11.38
C GLU A 255 20.14 -5.85 11.08
N GLY A 256 19.86 -7.10 10.71
CA GLY A 256 20.88 -8.07 10.31
C GLY A 256 21.68 -7.59 9.10
N LEU A 257 21.01 -7.10 8.06
CA LEU A 257 21.65 -6.56 6.86
C LEU A 257 22.52 -5.34 7.20
N VAL A 258 22.02 -4.40 8.01
CA VAL A 258 22.77 -3.21 8.44
C VAL A 258 24.04 -3.62 9.23
N LYS A 259 23.92 -4.55 10.17
CA LYS A 259 25.06 -5.05 10.96
C LYS A 259 26.15 -5.66 10.07
N VAL A 260 25.77 -6.37 9.01
CA VAL A 260 26.73 -6.92 8.03
C VAL A 260 27.44 -5.80 7.28
N VAL A 261 26.72 -4.78 6.79
CA VAL A 261 27.34 -3.63 6.11
C VAL A 261 28.35 -2.91 7.01
N GLU A 262 27.95 -2.60 8.25
CA GLU A 262 28.81 -1.91 9.21
C GLU A 262 30.04 -2.74 9.60
N ARG A 263 29.88 -4.06 9.73
CA ARG A 263 31.00 -4.96 10.01
C ARG A 263 32.00 -4.96 8.86
N LEU A 264 31.51 -5.11 7.62
CA LEU A 264 32.34 -5.10 6.42
C LEU A 264 33.10 -3.78 6.28
N GLU A 265 32.43 -2.65 6.53
CA GLU A 265 33.07 -1.32 6.50
C GLU A 265 34.18 -1.17 7.55
N LYS A 266 33.97 -1.67 8.76
CA LYS A 266 34.97 -1.59 9.86
C LYS A 266 36.16 -2.52 9.65
N SER A 267 35.98 -3.60 8.87
CA SER A 267 37.01 -4.60 8.61
C SER A 267 37.74 -4.41 7.27
N ALA A 268 37.42 -3.36 6.53
CA ALA A 268 38.05 -2.98 5.26
C ALA A 268 39.24 -2.05 5.46
#